data_AF-A0A924WA68-F1
#
_entry.id   AF-A0A924WA68-F1
#
_cell.length_a   1.000
_cell.length_b   1.000
_cell.length_c   1.000
_cell.angle_alpha   90.00
_cell.angle_beta   90.00
_cell.angle_gamma   90.00
#
_symmetry.space_group_name_H-M   'P 1'
#
loop_
_entity.id
_entity.type
_entity.pdbx_description
1 polymer ?
#
loop_
_entity_poly.entity_id
_entity_poly.type
_entity_poly.pdbx_seq_one_letter_code
_entity_poly.pdbx_strand_id
1 'polypeptide(L)'
;MTISQSSLPQLSTPPPATPPDLVRIQLARDLYWQNVVREMLTGLSMMQESNPEIFDGRLAVLTRGGDRIPIAEVFPMFACGVNGSVEDKAASVAVECTVFRIRTPGGEVFTFPLHEIRALHTLSTELLKHLEQESLQRLTEDGTHNVPFGFAAFTSSGKNTQLPATTK
;
A
#
# COMPACT_ATOMS: atom_id res chain seq x y z
N MET A 1 -58.24 50.60 -20.81
CA MET A 1 -57.30 49.51 -21.14
C MET A 1 -56.26 49.48 -20.02
N THR A 2 -56.34 48.51 -19.12
CA THR A 2 -55.49 48.44 -17.93
C THR A 2 -54.75 47.10 -17.98
N ILE A 3 -53.44 47.15 -18.17
CA ILE A 3 -52.59 45.95 -18.25
C ILE A 3 -52.16 45.61 -16.82
N SER A 4 -52.58 44.42 -16.38
CA SER A 4 -52.26 43.85 -15.07
C SER A 4 -50.80 43.35 -15.07
N GLN A 5 -49.96 43.89 -14.18
CA GLN A 5 -48.59 43.42 -13.98
C GLN A 5 -48.61 42.08 -13.23
N SER A 6 -48.15 41.02 -13.89
CA SER A 6 -47.88 39.73 -13.26
C SER A 6 -46.56 39.79 -12.49
N SER A 7 -46.65 39.63 -11.17
CA SER A 7 -45.51 39.50 -10.26
C SER A 7 -44.76 38.18 -10.50
N LEU A 8 -43.47 38.27 -10.82
CA LEU A 8 -42.56 37.12 -10.95
C LEU A 8 -42.33 36.44 -9.58
N PRO A 9 -42.23 35.11 -9.53
CA PRO A 9 -41.94 34.39 -8.30
C PRO A 9 -40.51 34.68 -7.82
N GLN A 10 -40.37 35.10 -6.56
CA GLN A 10 -39.05 35.28 -5.94
C GLN A 10 -38.35 33.92 -5.80
N LEU A 11 -37.18 33.82 -6.43
CA LEU A 11 -36.30 32.66 -6.34
C LEU A 11 -35.71 32.61 -4.91
N SER A 12 -36.13 31.63 -4.12
CA SER A 12 -35.59 31.39 -2.78
C SER A 12 -34.11 31.02 -2.88
N THR A 13 -33.25 31.80 -2.22
CA THR A 13 -31.82 31.50 -2.14
C THR A 13 -31.62 30.19 -1.38
N PRO A 14 -30.82 29.24 -1.90
CA PRO A 14 -30.55 27.98 -1.21
C PRO A 14 -29.87 28.25 0.14
N PRO A 15 -30.15 27.44 1.17
CA PRO A 15 -29.52 27.59 2.48
C PRO A 15 -27.99 27.46 2.36
N PRO A 16 -27.22 28.16 3.21
CA PRO A 16 -25.76 28.09 3.19
C PRO A 16 -25.31 26.65 3.47
N ALA A 17 -24.41 26.13 2.64
CA ALA A 17 -23.88 24.78 2.80
C ALA A 17 -23.06 24.68 4.09
N THR A 18 -23.36 23.66 4.91
CA THR A 18 -22.57 23.33 6.09
C THR A 18 -21.14 22.99 5.67
N PRO A 19 -20.10 23.56 6.31
CA PRO A 19 -18.72 23.25 5.97
C PRO A 19 -18.41 21.76 6.21
N PRO A 20 -17.56 21.14 5.39
CA PRO A 20 -17.24 19.73 5.49
C PRO A 20 -16.44 19.42 6.78
N ASP A 21 -16.82 18.34 7.46
CA ASP A 21 -16.08 17.80 8.61
C ASP A 21 -14.83 17.05 8.10
N LEU A 22 -13.69 17.74 8.13
CA LEU A 22 -12.41 17.22 7.62
C LEU A 22 -11.92 15.99 8.38
N VAL A 23 -12.24 15.87 9.67
CA VAL A 23 -11.84 14.71 10.50
C VAL A 23 -12.60 13.47 10.05
N ARG A 24 -13.92 13.59 9.86
CA ARG A 24 -14.74 12.48 9.32
C ARG A 24 -14.31 12.07 7.93
N ILE A 25 -13.98 13.03 7.06
CA ILE A 25 -13.50 12.75 5.70
C ILE A 25 -12.18 11.99 5.74
N GLN A 26 -11.25 12.39 6.60
CA GLN A 26 -9.96 11.69 6.72
C GLN A 26 -10.15 10.25 7.22
N LEU A 27 -10.97 10.06 8.26
CA LEU A 27 -11.30 8.73 8.77
C LEU A 27 -11.94 7.84 7.68
N ALA A 28 -12.88 8.39 6.92
CA ALA A 28 -13.51 7.66 5.82
C ALA A 28 -12.52 7.26 4.73
N ARG A 29 -11.57 8.15 4.38
CA ARG A 29 -10.49 7.85 3.42
C ARG A 29 -9.55 6.76 3.92
N ASP A 30 -9.18 6.82 5.20
CA ASP A 30 -8.28 5.82 5.80
C ASP A 30 -8.94 4.44 5.85
N LEU A 31 -10.20 4.36 6.26
CA LEU A 31 -10.98 3.11 6.25
C LEU A 31 -11.18 2.57 4.84
N TYR A 32 -11.52 3.43 3.88
CA TYR A 32 -11.65 3.06 2.48
C TYR A 32 -10.33 2.49 1.94
N TRP A 33 -9.21 3.18 2.20
CA TRP A 33 -7.90 2.74 1.75
C TRP A 33 -7.49 1.40 2.37
N GLN A 34 -7.70 1.22 3.68
CA GLN A 34 -7.42 -0.05 4.35
C GLN A 34 -8.24 -1.20 3.75
N ASN A 35 -9.51 -0.97 3.41
CA ASN A 35 -10.32 -1.96 2.71
C ASN A 35 -9.75 -2.29 1.33
N VAL A 36 -9.33 -1.29 0.54
CA VAL A 36 -8.70 -1.51 -0.79
C VAL A 36 -7.45 -2.38 -0.65
N VAL A 37 -6.57 -2.05 0.30
CA VAL A 37 -5.34 -2.82 0.53
C VAL A 37 -5.66 -4.26 0.97
N ARG A 38 -6.66 -4.44 1.85
CA ARG A 38 -7.12 -5.77 2.27
C ARG A 38 -7.56 -6.63 1.09
N GLU A 39 -8.40 -6.10 0.21
CA GLU A 39 -8.90 -6.84 -0.95
C GLU A 39 -7.74 -7.19 -1.90
N MET A 40 -6.81 -6.26 -2.12
CA MET A 40 -5.62 -6.51 -2.96
C MET A 40 -4.73 -7.62 -2.38
N LEU A 41 -4.42 -7.58 -1.08
CA LEU A 41 -3.58 -8.59 -0.44
C LEU A 41 -4.26 -9.96 -0.35
N THR A 42 -5.58 -9.97 -0.11
CA THR A 42 -6.38 -11.20 -0.17
C THR A 42 -6.35 -11.79 -1.59
N GLY A 43 -6.55 -10.96 -2.62
CA GLY A 43 -6.43 -11.38 -4.01
C GLY A 43 -5.06 -11.96 -4.34
N LEU A 44 -3.97 -11.30 -3.92
CA LEU A 44 -2.61 -11.79 -4.10
C LEU A 44 -2.38 -13.14 -3.40
N SER A 45 -2.93 -13.33 -2.20
CA SER A 45 -2.83 -14.61 -1.48
C SER A 45 -3.52 -15.77 -2.20
N MET A 46 -4.54 -15.48 -3.01
CA MET A 46 -5.19 -16.49 -3.86
C MET A 46 -4.43 -16.73 -5.16
N MET A 47 -3.83 -15.68 -5.74
CA MET A 47 -3.11 -15.76 -7.02
C MET A 47 -1.75 -16.46 -6.92
N GLN A 48 -1.15 -16.57 -5.73
CA GLN A 48 0.19 -17.15 -5.56
C GLN A 48 0.31 -18.60 -6.08
N GLU A 49 -0.79 -19.36 -6.07
CA GLU A 49 -0.80 -20.73 -6.60
C GLU A 49 -0.99 -20.78 -8.12
N SER A 50 -1.77 -19.86 -8.69
CA SER A 50 -2.10 -19.87 -10.12
C SER A 50 -1.07 -19.14 -10.98
N ASN A 51 -0.38 -18.15 -10.41
CA ASN A 51 0.49 -17.22 -11.11
C ASN A 51 1.79 -16.96 -10.32
N PRO A 52 2.62 -17.99 -10.06
CA PRO A 52 3.82 -17.84 -9.25
C PRO A 52 4.84 -16.86 -9.84
N GLU A 53 4.79 -16.60 -11.16
CA GLU A 53 5.74 -15.75 -11.87
C GLU A 53 5.70 -14.28 -11.44
N ILE A 54 4.57 -13.77 -10.94
CA ILE A 54 4.46 -12.36 -10.50
C ILE A 54 5.06 -12.13 -9.10
N PHE A 55 5.38 -13.21 -8.39
CA PHE A 55 5.89 -13.24 -7.02
C PHE A 55 7.41 -13.41 -6.95
N ASP A 56 8.12 -12.83 -7.91
CA ASP A 56 9.59 -12.81 -7.99
C ASP A 56 10.22 -11.57 -7.33
N GLY A 57 9.42 -10.75 -6.64
CA GLY A 57 9.83 -9.50 -6.01
C GLY A 57 9.53 -8.24 -6.82
N ARG A 58 8.93 -8.37 -8.01
CA ARG A 58 8.37 -7.22 -8.77
C ARG A 58 7.23 -6.54 -8.03
N LEU A 59 6.37 -7.32 -7.40
CA LEU A 59 5.35 -6.84 -6.50
C LEU A 59 5.96 -6.57 -5.12
N ALA A 60 5.57 -5.47 -4.49
CA ALA A 60 6.01 -5.10 -3.15
C ALA A 60 4.92 -4.34 -2.40
N VAL A 61 4.97 -4.38 -1.07
CA VAL A 61 4.28 -3.39 -0.24
C VAL A 61 5.24 -2.24 0.10
N LEU A 62 4.69 -1.03 0.21
CA LEU A 62 5.38 0.12 0.79
C LEU A 62 4.85 0.33 2.22
N THR A 63 5.75 0.33 3.21
CA THR A 63 5.40 0.56 4.62
C THR A 63 5.24 2.06 4.90
N ARG A 64 4.65 2.39 6.06
CA ARG A 64 4.58 3.78 6.54
C ARG A 64 5.95 4.34 6.88
N GLY A 65 6.90 3.46 7.25
CA GLY A 65 8.32 3.77 7.39
C GLY A 65 9.04 4.10 6.08
N GLY A 66 8.42 3.84 4.93
CA GLY A 66 9.02 4.07 3.60
C GLY A 66 9.77 2.87 3.06
N ASP A 67 9.72 1.72 3.72
CA ASP A 67 10.38 0.50 3.26
C ASP A 67 9.59 -0.16 2.13
N ARG A 68 10.31 -0.64 1.11
CA ARG A 68 9.75 -1.48 0.04
C ARG A 68 10.02 -2.94 0.35
N ILE A 69 8.98 -3.68 0.72
CA ILE A 69 9.08 -5.10 1.04
C ILE A 69 8.61 -5.93 -0.17
N PRO A 70 9.51 -6.60 -0.90
CA PRO A 70 9.14 -7.43 -2.04
C PRO A 70 8.32 -8.63 -1.61
N ILE A 71 7.35 -9.01 -2.43
CA ILE A 71 6.39 -10.07 -2.15
C ILE A 71 6.79 -11.31 -2.96
N ALA A 72 7.11 -12.39 -2.24
CA ALA A 72 7.12 -13.75 -2.77
C ALA A 72 5.88 -14.54 -2.34
N GLU A 73 5.35 -14.28 -1.14
CA GLU A 73 4.10 -14.89 -0.68
C GLU A 73 3.36 -13.93 0.26
N VAL A 74 2.03 -14.09 0.31
CA VAL A 74 1.15 -13.33 1.21
C VAL A 74 0.20 -14.29 1.91
N PHE A 75 0.09 -14.16 3.23
CA PHE A 75 -0.83 -14.95 4.05
C PHE A 75 -1.65 -14.04 4.97
N PRO A 76 -2.99 -14.12 4.97
CA PRO A 76 -3.80 -13.50 6.03
C PRO A 76 -3.59 -14.26 7.34
N MET A 77 -3.30 -13.54 8.44
CA MET A 77 -2.97 -14.16 9.74
C MET A 77 -4.18 -14.37 10.65
N PHE A 78 -5.27 -13.62 10.45
CA PHE A 78 -6.51 -13.75 11.21
C PHE A 78 -7.69 -13.92 10.25
N ALA A 79 -7.87 -15.13 9.73
CA ALA A 79 -9.00 -15.49 8.87
C ALA A 79 -10.04 -16.36 9.60
N CYS A 80 -10.08 -16.30 10.94
CA CYS A 80 -10.95 -17.13 11.77
C CYS A 80 -12.12 -16.30 12.30
N GLY A 81 -13.33 -16.72 11.94
CA GLY A 81 -14.56 -16.14 12.47
C GLY A 81 -14.87 -16.63 13.88
N VAL A 82 -15.34 -15.73 14.76
CA VAL A 82 -16.00 -16.16 16.00
C VAL A 82 -17.42 -16.65 15.71
N ASN A 83 -17.72 -17.87 16.17
CA ASN A 83 -19.08 -18.38 16.22
C ASN A 83 -19.81 -17.68 17.39
N GLY A 84 -20.57 -16.63 17.09
CA GLY A 84 -21.25 -15.83 18.10
C GLY A 84 -22.53 -15.18 17.62
N SER A 85 -22.95 -14.14 18.35
CA SER A 85 -24.09 -13.29 18.00
C SER A 85 -23.86 -12.56 16.67
N VAL A 86 -24.90 -11.91 16.13
CA VAL A 86 -24.76 -11.09 14.90
C VAL A 86 -23.72 -9.99 15.08
N GLU A 87 -23.65 -9.40 16.27
CA GLU A 87 -22.69 -8.36 16.62
C GLU A 87 -21.26 -8.91 16.70
N ASP A 88 -21.07 -10.09 17.28
CA ASP A 88 -19.76 -10.77 17.33
C ASP A 88 -19.27 -11.12 15.92
N LYS A 89 -20.17 -11.59 15.05
CA LYS A 89 -19.86 -11.86 13.64
C LYS A 89 -19.48 -10.58 12.90
N ALA A 90 -20.21 -9.49 13.12
CA ALA A 90 -19.90 -8.20 12.51
C ALA A 90 -18.52 -7.67 12.96
N ALA A 91 -18.19 -7.81 14.25
CA ALA A 91 -16.88 -7.45 14.78
C ALA A 91 -15.76 -8.37 14.25
N SER A 92 -16.03 -9.67 14.12
CA SER A 92 -15.09 -10.64 13.54
C SER A 92 -14.75 -10.28 12.10
N VAL A 93 -15.76 -10.06 11.26
CA VAL A 93 -15.59 -9.64 9.87
C VAL A 93 -14.82 -8.32 9.76
N ALA A 94 -15.00 -7.41 10.72
CA ALA A 94 -14.28 -6.14 10.75
C ALA A 94 -12.78 -6.27 11.07
N VAL A 95 -12.38 -7.31 11.81
CA VAL A 95 -10.98 -7.55 12.24
C VAL A 95 -10.30 -8.63 11.39
N GLU A 96 -11.06 -9.49 10.73
CA GLU A 96 -10.56 -10.51 9.82
C GLU A 96 -9.73 -9.89 8.69
N CYS A 97 -8.64 -10.59 8.35
CA CYS A 97 -7.70 -10.16 7.31
C CYS A 97 -7.20 -8.72 7.52
N THR A 98 -7.03 -8.26 8.76
CA THR A 98 -6.40 -6.95 9.05
C THR A 98 -4.90 -7.03 9.31
N VAL A 99 -4.37 -8.25 9.43
CA VAL A 99 -2.93 -8.53 9.57
C VAL A 99 -2.52 -9.54 8.51
N PHE A 100 -1.46 -9.22 7.79
CA PHE A 100 -0.89 -10.05 6.74
C PHE A 100 0.57 -10.38 7.03
N ARG A 101 0.95 -11.60 6.74
CA ARG A 101 2.34 -12.05 6.72
C ARG A 101 2.82 -12.08 5.28
N ILE A 102 3.95 -11.41 5.03
CA ILE A 102 4.58 -11.32 3.72
C ILE A 102 5.95 -11.99 3.80
N ARG A 103 6.20 -12.93 2.90
CA ARG A 103 7.54 -13.52 2.72
C ARG A 103 8.22 -12.88 1.53
N THR A 104 9.48 -12.48 1.69
CA THR A 104 10.29 -11.94 0.60
C THR A 104 10.91 -13.06 -0.23
N PRO A 105 11.36 -12.80 -1.47
CA PRO A 105 12.13 -13.77 -2.25
C PRO A 105 13.42 -14.22 -1.55
N GLY A 106 13.99 -13.37 -0.67
CA GLY A 106 15.14 -13.70 0.17
C GLY A 106 14.82 -14.61 1.36
N GLY A 107 13.55 -14.93 1.60
CA GLY A 107 13.10 -15.78 2.70
C GLY A 107 12.80 -15.04 4.00
N GLU A 108 13.00 -13.73 4.06
CA GLU A 108 12.60 -12.92 5.22
C GLU A 108 11.08 -12.88 5.33
N VAL A 109 10.59 -12.79 6.57
CA VAL A 109 9.16 -12.81 6.86
C VAL A 109 8.80 -11.58 7.68
N PHE A 110 7.86 -10.81 7.17
CA PHE A 110 7.32 -9.63 7.83
C PHE A 110 5.85 -9.85 8.15
N THR A 111 5.39 -9.29 9.27
CA THR A 111 3.97 -9.32 9.66
C THR A 111 3.49 -7.89 9.85
N PHE A 112 2.54 -7.47 9.04
CA PHE A 112 2.05 -6.10 9.00
C PHE A 112 0.56 -6.02 9.31
N PRO A 113 0.14 -5.11 10.20
CA PRO A 113 -1.24 -4.66 10.21
C PRO A 113 -1.51 -3.76 8.98
N LEU A 114 -2.74 -3.76 8.47
CA LEU A 114 -3.12 -3.00 7.26
C LEU A 114 -2.75 -1.51 7.31
N HIS A 115 -2.89 -0.88 8.49
CA HIS A 115 -2.60 0.55 8.65
C HIS A 115 -1.11 0.91 8.49
N GLU A 116 -0.23 -0.10 8.52
CA GLU A 116 1.20 0.06 8.24
C GLU A 116 1.50 0.03 6.74
N ILE A 117 0.60 -0.54 5.93
CA ILE A 117 0.78 -0.65 4.48
C ILE A 117 0.21 0.59 3.79
N ARG A 118 1.06 1.33 3.11
CA ARG A 118 0.71 2.58 2.43
C ARG A 118 0.37 2.42 0.97
N ALA A 119 0.99 1.46 0.29
CA ALA A 119 0.77 1.20 -1.12
C ALA A 119 1.21 -0.21 -1.49
N LEU A 120 0.66 -0.69 -2.60
CA LEU A 120 1.28 -1.76 -3.37
C LEU A 120 2.04 -1.12 -4.52
N HIS A 121 3.24 -1.63 -4.77
CA HIS A 121 4.15 -1.11 -5.77
C HIS A 121 4.58 -2.22 -6.72
N THR A 122 4.52 -1.94 -8.01
CA THR A 122 4.94 -2.87 -9.06
C THR A 122 6.15 -2.29 -9.80
N LEU A 123 7.17 -3.10 -10.04
CA LEU A 123 8.28 -2.73 -10.91
C LEU A 123 8.01 -3.23 -12.32
N SER A 124 8.27 -2.38 -13.32
CA SER A 124 8.24 -2.82 -14.71
C SER A 124 9.43 -3.73 -15.00
N THR A 125 9.28 -4.58 -16.02
CA THR A 125 10.34 -5.48 -16.48
C THR A 125 11.58 -4.72 -16.96
N GLU A 126 11.39 -3.55 -17.55
CA GLU A 126 12.46 -2.70 -18.07
C GLU A 126 13.27 -2.08 -16.93
N LEU A 127 12.58 -1.55 -15.91
CA LEU A 127 13.24 -0.97 -14.75
C LEU A 127 14.02 -2.03 -13.96
N LEU A 128 13.48 -3.25 -13.88
CA LEU A 128 14.17 -4.36 -13.22
C LEU A 128 15.45 -4.75 -13.97
N LYS A 129 15.40 -4.85 -15.30
CA LYS A 129 16.59 -5.09 -16.14
C LYS A 129 17.64 -3.99 -16.04
N HIS A 130 17.22 -2.73 -15.93
CA HIS A 130 18.16 -1.62 -15.69
C HIS A 130 18.83 -1.76 -14.32
N LEU A 131 18.07 -2.07 -13.27
CA LEU A 131 18.61 -2.31 -11.92
C LEU A 131 19.54 -3.54 -11.89
N GLU A 132 19.22 -4.61 -12.65
CA GLU A 132 20.12 -5.75 -12.89
C GLU A 132 21.46 -5.31 -13.44
N GLN A 133 21.42 -4.56 -14.54
CA GLN A 133 22.61 -4.11 -15.23
C GLN A 133 23.49 -3.19 -14.36
N GLU A 134 22.88 -2.27 -13.60
CA GLU A 134 23.61 -1.39 -12.66
C GLU A 134 24.23 -2.17 -11.49
N SER A 135 23.53 -3.19 -10.97
CA SER A 135 24.04 -4.01 -9.86
C SER A 135 25.23 -4.87 -10.27
N LEU A 136 25.19 -5.43 -11.49
CA LEU A 136 26.27 -6.24 -12.04
C LEU A 136 27.52 -5.40 -12.26
N GLN A 137 27.36 -4.15 -12.71
CA GLN A 137 28.47 -3.20 -12.86
C GLN A 137 29.14 -2.87 -11.51
N ARG A 138 28.38 -2.72 -10.42
CA ARG A 138 28.93 -2.47 -9.08
C ARG A 138 29.65 -3.70 -8.49
N LEU A 139 29.14 -4.90 -8.74
CA LEU A 139 29.77 -6.15 -8.28
C LEU A 139 31.14 -6.39 -8.94
N THR A 140 31.31 -5.97 -10.20
CA THR A 140 32.60 -6.04 -10.89
C THR A 140 33.64 -5.06 -10.36
N GLU A 141 33.25 -4.00 -9.66
CA GLU A 141 34.17 -2.99 -9.12
C GLU A 141 34.62 -3.30 -7.68
N ASP A 142 33.78 -3.92 -6.84
CA ASP A 142 34.05 -4.07 -5.40
C ASP A 142 34.35 -5.50 -4.91
N GLY A 143 34.28 -6.53 -5.76
CA GLY A 143 34.86 -7.88 -5.53
C GLY A 143 34.34 -8.71 -4.34
N THR A 144 33.56 -8.14 -3.43
CA THR A 144 33.09 -8.81 -2.22
C THR A 144 31.64 -8.45 -1.98
N HIS A 145 30.70 -9.31 -2.38
CA HIS A 145 29.42 -9.58 -1.68
C HIS A 145 28.58 -10.55 -2.53
N ASN A 146 28.56 -11.83 -2.14
CA ASN A 146 27.73 -12.87 -2.74
C ASN A 146 26.31 -12.82 -2.14
N VAL A 147 25.53 -11.81 -2.51
CA VAL A 147 24.09 -11.73 -2.18
C VAL A 147 23.26 -11.82 -3.47
N PRO A 148 22.15 -12.58 -3.49
CA PRO A 148 21.28 -12.67 -4.65
C PRO A 148 20.79 -11.30 -5.12
N PHE A 149 20.70 -11.15 -6.44
CA PHE A 149 20.39 -9.90 -7.14
C PHE A 149 19.20 -9.10 -6.55
N GLY A 150 18.13 -9.80 -6.15
CA GLY A 150 16.95 -9.17 -5.53
C GLY A 150 17.19 -8.49 -4.18
N PHE A 151 18.38 -8.59 -3.58
CA PHE A 151 18.71 -8.01 -2.27
C PHE A 151 19.70 -6.83 -2.36
N ALA A 152 20.63 -6.86 -3.32
CA ALA A 152 21.65 -5.81 -3.50
C ALA A 152 21.07 -4.51 -4.08
N ALA A 153 20.06 -4.61 -4.93
CA ALA A 153 19.38 -3.45 -5.51
C ALA A 153 18.62 -2.61 -4.47
N PHE A 154 18.17 -3.21 -3.35
CA PHE A 154 17.28 -2.54 -2.39
C PHE A 154 17.95 -2.09 -1.08
N THR A 155 19.09 -2.67 -0.71
CA THR A 155 19.84 -2.27 0.50
C THR A 155 20.77 -1.07 0.28
N SER A 156 21.02 -0.66 -0.97
CA SER A 156 21.92 0.46 -1.28
C SER A 156 21.27 1.85 -1.21
N SER A 157 19.94 1.95 -1.24
CA SER A 157 19.23 3.24 -1.15
C SER A 157 19.31 3.92 0.23
N GLY A 158 19.79 3.23 1.26
CA GLY A 158 19.91 3.77 2.63
C GLY A 158 21.24 4.44 2.98
N LYS A 159 22.24 4.46 2.10
CA LYS A 159 23.61 4.92 2.45
C LYS A 159 24.01 6.31 2.00
N ASN A 160 23.17 7.07 1.27
CA ASN A 160 23.59 8.37 0.74
C ASN A 160 22.91 9.57 1.42
N THR A 161 23.20 9.75 2.72
CA THR A 161 23.04 11.06 3.38
C THR A 161 24.31 11.35 4.17
N GLN A 162 25.41 11.56 3.45
CA GLN A 162 26.55 12.27 4.00
C GLN A 162 26.27 13.76 3.80
N LEU A 163 25.84 14.45 4.87
CA LEU A 163 25.77 15.92 4.87
C LEU A 163 27.18 16.47 4.60
N PRO A 164 27.36 17.42 3.66
CA PRO A 164 28.64 18.06 3.46
C PRO A 164 29.03 18.85 4.71
N ALA A 165 30.22 18.58 5.23
CA ALA A 165 30.81 19.30 6.35
C ALA A 165 30.93 20.79 6.00
N THR A 166 30.15 21.63 6.69
CA THR A 166 30.31 23.07 6.68
C THR A 166 31.63 23.43 7.36
N THR A 167 32.63 23.78 6.55
CA THR A 167 33.84 24.47 7.03
C THR A 167 33.59 25.98 6.97
N LYS A 168 33.53 26.62 8.14
CA LYS A 168 34.00 27.98 8.38
C LYS A 168 34.48 28.10 9.81
#